data_AF-A0A4Q6BVN9-F1
#
_entry.id   AF-A0A4Q6BVN9-F1
#
_cell.length_a   1.000
_cell.length_b   1.000
_cell.length_c   1.000
_cell.angle_alpha   90.00
_cell.angle_beta   90.00
_cell.angle_gamma   90.00
#
_symmetry.space_group_name_H-M   'P 1'
#
loop_
_entity.id
_entity.type
_entity.pdbx_description
1 polymer ?
#
loop_
_entity_poly.entity_id
_entity_poly.type
_entity_poly.pdbx_seq_one_letter_code
_entity_poly.pdbx_strand_id
1 'polypeptide(L)' 'MIVGVPKEIKNKENRVGMVLAGVHALTTAGHQVLIQKNA' A
#
# COMPACT_ATOMS: atom_id res chain seq x y z
N MET A 1 -6.96 7.96 9.71
CA MET A 1 -6.05 6.86 10.12
C MET A 1 -4.89 6.81 9.15
N ILE A 2 -3.71 6.36 9.59
CA ILE A 2 -2.55 6.14 8.73
C ILE A 2 -2.49 4.65 8.37
N VAL A 3 -2.36 4.34 7.08
CA VAL A 3 -2.25 2.97 6.56
C VAL A 3 -0.92 2.84 5.82
N GLY A 4 -0.07 1.91 6.26
CA GLY A 4 1.24 1.64 5.65
C GLY A 4 1.20 0.44 4.72
N VAL A 5 1.84 0.56 3.55
CA VAL A 5 2.05 -0.52 2.58
C VAL A 5 3.56 -0.71 2.38
N PRO A 6 4.22 -1.58 3.16
CA PRO A 6 5.63 -1.88 2.99
C PRO A 6 5.88 -2.75 1.77
N LYS A 7 7.14 -2.76 1.31
CA LYS A 7 7.59 -3.71 0.30
C LYS A 7 7.70 -5.09 0.92
N GLU A 8 7.21 -6.10 0.22
CA GLU A 8 7.42 -7.50 0.59
C GLU A 8 8.91 -7.86 0.46
N ILE A 9 9.48 -8.41 1.53
CA ILE A 9 10.90 -8.80 1.59
C ILE A 9 11.12 -10.30 1.38
N LYS A 10 10.04 -11.08 1.28
CA LYS A 10 10.11 -12.53 1.10
C LYS A 10 10.64 -12.87 -0.29
N ASN A 11 11.51 -13.88 -0.37
CA ASN A 11 12.10 -14.29 -1.63
C ASN A 11 11.01 -14.73 -2.63
N LYS A 12 11.11 -14.24 -3.88
CA LYS A 12 10.13 -14.46 -4.97
C LYS A 12 8.71 -13.98 -4.65
N GLU A 13 8.56 -13.00 -3.75
CA GLU A 13 7.29 -12.34 -3.48
C GLU A 13 7.17 -11.07 -4.33
N ASN A 14 6.23 -11.07 -5.28
CA ASN A 14 5.97 -9.93 -6.17
C ASN A 14 4.58 -9.32 -5.92
N ARG A 15 3.86 -9.78 -4.88
CA ARG A 15 2.59 -9.19 -4.50
C ARG A 15 2.85 -7.90 -3.71
N VAL A 16 1.86 -7.02 -3.75
CA VAL A 16 1.79 -5.80 -2.94
C VAL A 16 0.53 -5.84 -2.11
N GLY A 17 0.59 -5.35 -0.87
CA GLY A 17 -0.55 -5.39 0.05
C GLY A 17 -1.76 -4.56 -0.40
N MET A 18 -1.58 -3.64 -1.34
CA MET A 18 -2.65 -2.80 -1.86
C MET A 18 -2.40 -2.37 -3.30
N VAL A 19 -3.46 -2.45 -4.11
CA VAL A 19 -3.48 -1.92 -5.48
C VAL A 19 -4.00 -0.48 -5.49
N LEU A 20 -3.76 0.23 -6.60
CA LEU A 20 -4.15 1.64 -6.77
C LEU A 20 -5.62 1.93 -6.42
N ALA A 21 -6.55 1.03 -6.79
CA ALA A 21 -7.96 1.18 -6.47
C ALA A 21 -8.23 1.23 -4.95
N GLY A 22 -7.53 0.40 -4.17
CA GLY A 22 -7.63 0.40 -2.71
C GLY A 22 -7.04 1.65 -2.08
N VAL A 23 -5.91 2.13 -2.62
CA VAL A 23 -5.30 3.40 -2.20
C VAL A 23 -6.30 4.54 -2.42
N HIS A 24 -6.90 4.61 -3.61
CA HIS A 24 -7.83 5.67 -3.97
C HIS A 24 -9.07 5.69 -3.08
N ALA A 25 -9.63 4.52 -2.78
CA ALA A 25 -10.77 4.38 -1.87
C ALA A 25 -10.44 4.88 -0.45
N LEU A 26 -9.28 4.50 0.10
CA LEU A 26 -8.86 4.91 1.44
C LEU A 26 -8.52 6.40 1.51
N THR A 27 -7.85 6.96 0.49
CA THR A 27 -7.58 8.39 0.45
C THR A 27 -8.85 9.21 0.33
N THR A 28 -9.83 8.74 -0.44
CA THR A 28 -11.14 9.40 -0.59
C THR A 28 -11.94 9.36 0.72
N ALA A 29 -11.79 8.29 1.50
CA ALA A 29 -12.35 8.19 2.84
C ALA A 29 -11.64 9.05 3.91
N GLY A 30 -10.65 9.87 3.52
CA GLY A 30 -9.91 10.76 4.42
C GLY A 30 -8.80 10.05 5.20
N HIS A 31 -8.32 8.91 4.73
CA HIS A 31 -7.17 8.22 5.31
C HIS A 31 -5.87 8.59 4.60
N GLN A 32 -4.77 8.56 5.34
CA GLN A 32 -3.44 8.78 4.79
C GLN A 32 -2.80 7.44 4.50
N VAL A 33 -2.40 7.21 3.24
CA VAL A 33 -1.74 5.97 2.80
C VAL A 33 -0.26 6.25 2.54
N LEU A 34 0.62 5.50 3.20
CA LEU A 34 2.08 5.59 3.06
C LEU A 34 2.58 4.32 2.38
N ILE A 35 3.26 4.47 1.24
CA ILE A 35 3.75 3.34 0.43
C ILE A 35 5.27 3.40 0.38
N GLN A 36 5.94 2.28 0.63
CA GLN A 36 7.40 2.19 0.47
C GLN A 36 7.77 2.24 -1.01
N LYS A 37 8.79 3.03 -1.37
CA LYS A 37 9.30 3.07 -2.75
C LYS A 37 9.71 1.66 -3.22
N ASN A 38 9.20 1.23 -4.38
CA ASN A 38 9.38 -0.10 -4.96
C ASN A 38 8.70 -1.26 -4.20
N ALA A 39 7.61 -0.96 -3.46
CA ALA A 39 6.64 -1.95 -2.99
C ALA A 39 5.82 -2.53 -4.15
#